data_AF-A0A1I6UQG0-F1
#
_entry.id   AF-A0A1I6UQG0-F1
#
_cell.length_a   1.000
_cell.length_b   1.000
_cell.length_c   1.000
_cell.angle_alpha   90.00
_cell.angle_beta   90.00
_cell.angle_gamma   90.00
#
_symmetry.space_group_name_H-M   'P 1'
#
loop_
_entity.id
_entity.type
_entity.pdbx_description
1 polymer ?
#
loop_
_entity_poly.entity_id
_entity_poly.type
_entity_poly.pdbx_seq_one_letter_code
_entity_poly.pdbx_strand_id
1 'polypeptide(L)'
;MAIAEVIRETEAHLPNKHMIAGQEAFTYEPWEQSSDLSFGEFGIDIVNMHPLPNTTYGGRGHHMGEFMSKQLRLRAVRDYCLATLNESKPLNLDEDNVASQYKDPDGWTIHRKRAWVTLMSGCHYDYIDFSIINYVEAGTPASQRHIRSWMKDLSAYVHSINLAEARPLPDVVLEEPKHTVTCTLGIPGEEYNIYVADERELTDEGAGSPIVSEELLVDLPDGCYRIRCFDPATGLYSPAMRISGGAGMIIRLPDFQHDLTIRINKEPLE
;
A
#
# COMPACT_ATOMS: atom_id res chain seq x y z
N MET A 1 -0.74 -29.45 2.09
CA MET A 1 -0.89 -29.50 0.63
C MET A 1 -2.11 -30.30 0.17
N ALA A 2 -2.58 -31.31 0.92
CA ALA A 2 -3.76 -32.12 0.55
C ALA A 2 -5.07 -31.34 0.32
N ILE A 3 -5.31 -30.21 0.99
CA ILE A 3 -6.61 -29.52 0.88
C ILE A 3 -6.77 -28.74 -0.43
N ALA A 4 -5.70 -28.14 -0.95
CA ALA A 4 -5.76 -27.39 -2.21
C ALA A 4 -6.04 -28.32 -3.39
N GLU A 5 -5.38 -29.48 -3.44
CA GLU A 5 -5.63 -30.52 -4.44
C GLU A 5 -7.09 -30.99 -4.39
N VAL A 6 -7.61 -31.28 -3.20
CA VAL A 6 -9.03 -31.67 -3.01
C VAL A 6 -9.98 -30.58 -3.52
N ILE A 7 -9.70 -29.29 -3.25
CA ILE A 7 -10.48 -28.18 -3.80
C ILE A 7 -10.43 -28.21 -5.34
N ARG A 8 -9.23 -28.34 -5.93
CA ARG A 8 -9.06 -28.38 -7.39
C ARG A 8 -9.77 -29.55 -8.06
N GLU A 9 -9.70 -30.73 -7.47
CA GLU A 9 -10.40 -31.92 -7.96
C GLU A 9 -11.92 -31.76 -7.87
N THR A 10 -12.40 -31.23 -6.74
CA THR A 10 -13.84 -30.98 -6.52
C THR A 10 -14.38 -29.95 -7.51
N GLU A 11 -13.60 -28.91 -7.80
CA GLU A 11 -13.98 -27.81 -8.70
C GLU A 11 -13.68 -28.10 -10.18
N ALA A 12 -13.04 -29.23 -10.51
CA ALA A 12 -12.59 -29.55 -11.87
C ALA A 12 -13.72 -29.52 -12.92
N HIS A 13 -14.95 -29.79 -12.49
CA HIS A 13 -16.15 -29.84 -13.32
C HIS A 13 -17.15 -28.71 -13.05
N LEU A 14 -16.81 -27.77 -12.16
CA LEU A 14 -17.67 -26.62 -11.86
C LEU A 14 -17.43 -25.48 -12.87
N PRO A 15 -18.45 -24.66 -13.15
CA PRO A 15 -18.33 -23.54 -14.09
C PRO A 15 -17.41 -22.44 -13.57
N ASN A 16 -17.21 -22.36 -12.25
CA ASN A 16 -16.36 -21.39 -11.57
C ASN A 16 -15.36 -22.12 -10.68
N LYS A 17 -14.15 -21.58 -10.60
CA LYS A 17 -13.07 -22.06 -9.71
C LYS A 17 -12.73 -20.94 -8.74
N HIS A 18 -12.57 -21.27 -7.46
CA HIS A 18 -12.17 -20.28 -6.48
C HIS A 18 -10.68 -20.02 -6.56
N MET A 19 -10.25 -18.81 -6.21
CA MET A 19 -8.86 -18.56 -5.88
C MET A 19 -8.58 -19.08 -4.47
N ILE A 20 -7.45 -19.73 -4.28
CA ILE A 20 -7.00 -20.27 -2.99
C ILE A 20 -5.95 -19.32 -2.43
N ALA A 21 -6.27 -18.60 -1.37
CA ALA A 21 -5.35 -17.73 -0.66
C ALA A 21 -4.76 -18.45 0.57
N GLY A 22 -3.48 -18.24 0.84
CA GLY A 22 -2.84 -18.80 2.03
C GLY A 22 -1.37 -18.44 2.17
N GLN A 23 -0.73 -18.97 3.20
CA GLN A 23 0.71 -18.85 3.44
C GLN A 23 1.22 -20.17 4.01
N GLU A 24 2.53 -20.37 3.92
CA GLU A 24 3.22 -21.40 4.69
C GLU A 24 3.07 -21.17 6.20
N ALA A 25 3.29 -22.23 6.98
CA ALA A 25 3.16 -22.15 8.42
C ALA A 25 4.31 -21.36 9.04
N PHE A 26 3.99 -20.46 9.96
CA PHE A 26 5.00 -19.77 10.76
C PHE A 26 5.59 -20.70 11.85
N THR A 27 6.76 -20.34 12.36
CA THR A 27 7.43 -21.02 13.48
C THR A 27 7.27 -20.18 14.75
N TYR A 28 7.09 -20.82 15.91
CA TYR A 28 6.96 -20.13 17.21
C TYR A 28 8.31 -19.93 17.92
N GLU A 29 9.25 -20.85 17.77
CA GLU A 29 10.55 -20.83 18.46
C GLU A 29 11.71 -21.15 17.49
N PRO A 30 12.48 -20.13 17.03
CA PRO A 30 12.18 -18.70 17.17
C PRO A 30 10.89 -18.31 16.43
N TRP A 31 10.25 -17.21 16.84
CA TRP A 31 9.10 -16.69 16.12
C TRP A 31 9.56 -16.24 14.73
N GLU A 32 8.98 -16.79 13.66
CA GLU A 32 9.32 -16.46 12.27
C GLU A 32 8.14 -16.74 11.35
N GLN A 33 7.81 -15.81 10.46
CA GLN A 33 6.81 -15.97 9.43
C GLN A 33 7.49 -15.97 8.05
N SER A 34 7.94 -17.14 7.59
CA SER A 34 8.53 -17.31 6.28
C SER A 34 7.48 -17.16 5.17
N SER A 35 7.91 -16.74 3.98
CA SER A 35 7.05 -16.61 2.81
C SER A 35 7.62 -17.20 1.52
N ASP A 36 8.88 -17.68 1.52
CA ASP A 36 9.55 -18.28 0.37
C ASP A 36 8.76 -19.45 -0.24
N LEU A 37 8.23 -20.37 0.58
CA LEU A 37 7.45 -21.48 0.05
C LEU A 37 6.12 -21.01 -0.50
N SER A 38 5.50 -20.01 0.15
CA SER A 38 4.21 -19.45 -0.27
C SER A 38 4.25 -18.95 -1.71
N PHE A 39 5.31 -18.24 -2.08
CA PHE A 39 5.54 -17.77 -3.45
C PHE A 39 6.03 -18.87 -4.41
N GLY A 40 6.74 -19.89 -3.90
CA GLY A 40 7.20 -21.05 -4.66
C GLY A 40 6.13 -22.10 -4.98
N GLU A 41 6.45 -23.39 -4.83
CA GLU A 41 5.60 -24.53 -5.23
C GLU A 41 4.45 -24.83 -4.24
N PHE A 42 3.91 -23.83 -3.56
CA PHE A 42 2.74 -23.99 -2.70
C PHE A 42 1.45 -23.94 -3.52
N GLY A 43 0.51 -24.86 -3.27
CA GLY A 43 -0.73 -25.04 -4.05
C GLY A 43 -1.79 -23.94 -3.91
N ILE A 44 -1.37 -22.70 -3.66
CA ILE A 44 -2.19 -21.50 -3.52
C ILE A 44 -2.01 -20.59 -4.75
N ASP A 45 -3.01 -19.75 -5.02
CA ASP A 45 -2.95 -18.75 -6.09
C ASP A 45 -2.54 -17.38 -5.58
N ILE A 46 -2.84 -17.08 -4.31
CA ILE A 46 -2.60 -15.77 -3.68
C ILE A 46 -1.86 -16.00 -2.37
N VAL A 47 -0.73 -15.31 -2.21
CA VAL A 47 0.04 -15.35 -0.96
C VAL A 47 -0.63 -14.40 0.04
N ASN A 48 -1.14 -14.95 1.14
CA ASN A 48 -1.89 -14.25 2.16
C ASN A 48 -1.04 -14.03 3.42
N MET A 49 -0.54 -12.82 3.60
CA MET A 49 0.37 -12.49 4.69
C MET A 49 -0.28 -11.51 5.65
N HIS A 50 0.04 -11.67 6.92
CA HIS A 50 -0.28 -10.68 7.94
C HIS A 50 1.00 -9.89 8.22
N PRO A 51 1.00 -8.55 8.16
CA PRO A 51 2.16 -7.75 8.49
C PRO A 51 2.55 -7.92 9.96
N LEU A 52 3.61 -8.67 10.23
CA LEU A 52 4.02 -9.07 11.57
C LEU A 52 5.51 -8.75 11.79
N PRO A 53 6.08 -8.93 13.01
CA PRO A 53 7.53 -8.92 13.16
C PRO A 53 8.16 -10.02 12.29
N ASN A 54 9.49 -10.09 12.19
CA ASN A 54 10.28 -11.18 11.59
C ASN A 54 9.63 -11.97 10.42
N THR A 55 8.98 -11.27 9.48
CA THR A 55 8.49 -11.88 8.23
C THR A 55 9.69 -12.04 7.32
N THR A 56 9.97 -13.27 6.86
CA THR A 56 11.18 -13.56 6.08
C THR A 56 10.85 -13.90 4.62
N TYR A 57 11.68 -13.39 3.72
CA TYR A 57 11.62 -13.66 2.29
C TYR A 57 13.00 -13.55 1.66
N GLY A 58 13.42 -14.53 0.86
CA GLY A 58 14.74 -14.53 0.22
C GLY A 58 15.89 -14.45 1.23
N GLY A 59 15.69 -14.97 2.45
CA GLY A 59 16.64 -14.87 3.55
C GLY A 59 16.74 -13.48 4.21
N ARG A 60 15.89 -12.52 3.84
CA ARG A 60 15.80 -11.19 4.47
C ARG A 60 14.60 -11.11 5.42
N GLY A 61 14.82 -10.57 6.62
CA GLY A 61 13.75 -10.26 7.57
C GLY A 61 13.17 -8.86 7.36
N HIS A 62 11.84 -8.78 7.46
CA HIS A 62 11.03 -7.57 7.37
C HIS A 62 10.23 -7.44 8.67
N HIS A 63 10.50 -6.40 9.45
CA HIS A 63 9.76 -6.12 10.68
C HIS A 63 8.62 -5.16 10.37
N MET A 64 7.45 -5.69 10.02
CA MET A 64 6.29 -4.91 9.58
C MET A 64 5.37 -4.46 10.73
N GLY A 65 5.80 -4.70 11.97
CA GLY A 65 5.16 -4.21 13.20
C GLY A 65 4.69 -5.34 14.09
N GLU A 66 4.61 -5.07 15.39
CA GLU A 66 4.10 -6.03 16.37
C GLU A 66 2.61 -6.31 16.17
N PHE A 67 2.18 -7.55 16.44
CA PHE A 67 0.78 -7.94 16.36
C PHE A 67 -0.08 -7.06 17.27
N MET A 68 -1.19 -6.56 16.73
CA MET A 68 -2.18 -5.75 17.45
C MET A 68 -1.55 -4.50 18.09
N SER A 69 -0.69 -3.78 17.38
CA SER A 69 0.03 -2.59 17.87
C SER A 69 -0.19 -1.37 16.98
N LYS A 70 -0.10 -0.15 17.54
CA LYS A 70 -0.10 1.11 16.77
C LYS A 70 1.28 1.43 16.15
N GLN A 71 1.94 0.43 15.60
CA GLN A 71 3.21 0.63 14.90
C GLN A 71 2.97 0.85 13.40
N LEU A 72 3.57 1.89 12.86
CA LEU A 72 3.37 2.35 11.50
C LEU A 72 4.20 1.54 10.51
N ARG A 73 5.53 1.45 10.70
CA ARG A 73 6.48 0.60 9.94
C ARG A 73 6.34 0.65 8.41
N LEU A 74 5.94 1.79 7.84
CA LEU A 74 5.61 1.89 6.40
C LEU A 74 6.74 1.42 5.49
N ARG A 75 7.99 1.81 5.79
CA ARG A 75 9.15 1.41 4.98
C ARG A 75 9.35 -0.10 4.96
N ALA A 76 9.16 -0.77 6.09
CA ALA A 76 9.28 -2.23 6.15
C ALA A 76 8.16 -2.92 5.37
N VAL A 77 6.93 -2.39 5.42
CA VAL A 77 5.78 -2.88 4.62
C VAL A 77 6.07 -2.72 3.12
N ARG A 78 6.46 -1.52 2.69
CA ARG A 78 6.85 -1.24 1.29
C ARG A 78 7.96 -2.19 0.83
N ASP A 79 9.04 -2.27 1.60
CA ASP A 79 10.22 -3.03 1.22
C ASP A 79 9.90 -4.53 1.10
N TYR A 80 8.96 -5.07 1.90
CA TYR A 80 8.47 -6.43 1.75
C TYR A 80 7.65 -6.60 0.46
N CYS A 81 6.68 -5.72 0.21
CA CYS A 81 5.88 -5.74 -1.03
C CYS A 81 6.76 -5.69 -2.29
N LEU A 82 7.79 -4.82 -2.30
CA LEU A 82 8.70 -4.70 -3.43
C LEU A 82 9.65 -5.91 -3.56
N ALA A 83 10.01 -6.56 -2.45
CA ALA A 83 10.84 -7.77 -2.52
C ALA A 83 10.12 -8.92 -3.24
N THR A 84 8.79 -9.00 -3.13
CA THR A 84 7.96 -10.03 -3.75
C THR A 84 7.41 -9.62 -5.11
N LEU A 85 7.79 -8.46 -5.65
CA LEU A 85 7.21 -7.87 -6.87
C LEU A 85 7.27 -8.79 -8.09
N ASN A 86 8.38 -9.51 -8.25
CA ASN A 86 8.62 -10.38 -9.42
C ASN A 86 8.05 -11.78 -9.25
N GLU A 87 7.35 -12.05 -8.15
CA GLU A 87 6.75 -13.35 -7.93
C GLU A 87 5.50 -13.57 -8.79
N SER A 88 5.29 -14.83 -9.17
CA SER A 88 4.17 -15.19 -10.05
C SER A 88 2.80 -15.09 -9.37
N LYS A 89 2.79 -15.10 -8.03
CA LYS A 89 1.57 -15.04 -7.21
C LYS A 89 1.43 -13.65 -6.59
N PRO A 90 0.24 -13.03 -6.66
CA PRO A 90 0.00 -11.76 -5.99
C PRO A 90 0.09 -11.92 -4.46
N LEU A 91 0.55 -10.85 -3.81
CA LEU A 91 0.56 -10.72 -2.36
C LEU A 91 -0.72 -10.00 -1.89
N ASN A 92 -1.41 -10.61 -0.92
CA ASN A 92 -2.49 -10.01 -0.15
C ASN A 92 -2.04 -9.78 1.30
N LEU A 93 -2.20 -8.56 1.79
CA LEU A 93 -2.08 -8.23 3.21
C LEU A 93 -3.49 -8.17 3.81
N ASP A 94 -3.97 -9.28 4.37
CA ASP A 94 -5.39 -9.49 4.73
C ASP A 94 -5.78 -8.99 6.12
N GLU A 95 -4.84 -9.06 7.06
CA GLU A 95 -5.00 -8.62 8.43
C GLU A 95 -3.79 -7.79 8.83
N ASP A 96 -3.97 -6.47 8.84
CA ASP A 96 -2.93 -5.54 9.22
C ASP A 96 -2.60 -5.58 10.72
N ASN A 97 -1.38 -5.22 11.12
CA ASN A 97 -0.90 -5.32 12.50
C ASN A 97 -1.71 -4.50 13.50
N VAL A 98 -2.37 -3.41 13.08
CA VAL A 98 -3.27 -2.61 13.93
C VAL A 98 -4.66 -3.27 14.07
N ALA A 99 -5.04 -4.07 13.06
CA ALA A 99 -6.35 -4.72 12.85
C ALA A 99 -7.55 -3.92 13.39
N SER A 100 -7.65 -2.62 13.12
CA SER A 100 -8.58 -1.59 13.63
C SER A 100 -9.08 -1.75 15.08
N GLN A 101 -8.34 -2.49 15.90
CA GLN A 101 -8.62 -2.72 17.31
C GLN A 101 -8.64 -1.37 18.02
N TYR A 102 -7.78 -0.48 17.54
CA TYR A 102 -7.71 0.93 17.82
C TYR A 102 -8.72 1.68 16.95
N LYS A 103 -9.92 1.86 17.49
CA LYS A 103 -11.06 2.55 16.84
C LYS A 103 -10.97 4.06 17.03
N ASP A 104 -9.80 4.62 16.79
CA ASP A 104 -9.47 6.02 17.01
C ASP A 104 -8.68 6.60 15.82
N PRO A 105 -8.56 7.94 15.73
CA PRO A 105 -7.90 8.59 14.60
C PRO A 105 -6.47 8.12 14.32
N ASP A 106 -5.69 7.75 15.34
CA ASP A 106 -4.31 7.30 15.13
C ASP A 106 -4.30 5.93 14.46
N GLY A 107 -5.08 4.98 15.00
CA GLY A 107 -5.19 3.63 14.43
C GLY A 107 -5.72 3.65 13.00
N TRP A 108 -6.73 4.47 12.73
CA TRP A 108 -7.25 4.64 11.37
C TRP A 108 -6.28 5.34 10.41
N THR A 109 -5.46 6.26 10.91
CA THR A 109 -4.43 6.91 10.09
C THR A 109 -3.35 5.91 9.70
N ILE A 110 -2.95 5.01 10.61
CA ILE A 110 -2.00 3.94 10.30
C ILE A 110 -2.56 3.04 9.19
N HIS A 111 -3.82 2.57 9.31
CA HIS A 111 -4.43 1.76 8.24
C HIS A 111 -4.51 2.48 6.90
N ARG A 112 -4.91 3.76 6.89
CA ARG A 112 -4.93 4.54 5.65
C ARG A 112 -3.54 4.51 5.00
N LYS A 113 -2.51 4.86 5.76
CA LYS A 113 -1.14 4.93 5.23
C LYS A 113 -0.64 3.57 4.74
N ARG A 114 -0.88 2.50 5.49
CA ARG A 114 -0.44 1.15 5.14
C ARG A 114 -1.19 0.60 3.92
N ALA A 115 -2.48 0.91 3.78
CA ALA A 115 -3.24 0.56 2.59
C ALA A 115 -2.69 1.25 1.33
N TRP A 116 -2.42 2.55 1.41
CA TRP A 116 -1.80 3.29 0.32
C TRP A 116 -0.41 2.74 -0.03
N VAL A 117 0.46 2.51 0.95
CA VAL A 117 1.79 1.90 0.71
C VAL A 117 1.67 0.56 0.02
N THR A 118 0.78 -0.30 0.49
CA THR A 118 0.60 -1.67 -0.03
C THR A 118 0.13 -1.64 -1.49
N LEU A 119 -0.93 -0.86 -1.77
CA LEU A 119 -1.51 -0.77 -3.11
C LEU A 119 -0.56 -0.08 -4.11
N MET A 120 0.13 0.98 -3.68
CA MET A 120 1.11 1.68 -4.53
C MET A 120 2.40 0.87 -4.73
N SER A 121 2.62 -0.16 -3.91
CA SER A 121 3.67 -1.17 -4.10
C SER A 121 3.19 -2.40 -4.86
N GLY A 122 1.99 -2.36 -5.46
CA GLY A 122 1.47 -3.41 -6.35
C GLY A 122 0.85 -4.61 -5.65
N CYS A 123 0.53 -4.50 -4.36
CA CYS A 123 -0.04 -5.59 -3.56
C CYS A 123 -1.52 -5.32 -3.22
N HIS A 124 -2.26 -6.35 -2.81
CA HIS A 124 -3.62 -6.20 -2.29
C HIS A 124 -3.60 -5.92 -0.78
N TYR A 125 -4.57 -5.14 -0.31
CA TYR A 125 -4.72 -4.79 1.10
C TYR A 125 -6.16 -5.01 1.54
N ASP A 126 -6.33 -5.76 2.62
CA ASP A 126 -7.56 -5.88 3.38
C ASP A 126 -7.28 -5.59 4.86
N TYR A 127 -8.32 -5.26 5.62
CA TYR A 127 -8.22 -5.14 7.06
C TYR A 127 -9.55 -5.46 7.72
N ILE A 128 -9.44 -5.99 8.94
CA ILE A 128 -10.62 -6.22 9.78
C ILE A 128 -11.08 -4.88 10.35
N ASP A 129 -12.31 -4.43 10.03
CA ASP A 129 -12.96 -3.24 10.58
C ASP A 129 -13.77 -3.58 11.86
N PHE A 130 -13.13 -3.55 13.03
CA PHE A 130 -13.79 -3.75 14.32
C PHE A 130 -14.73 -2.61 14.73
N SER A 131 -14.87 -1.54 13.94
CA SER A 131 -15.98 -0.59 14.14
C SER A 131 -17.34 -1.20 13.77
N ILE A 132 -17.33 -2.27 12.96
CA ILE A 132 -18.50 -3.08 12.63
C ILE A 132 -18.73 -4.10 13.75
N ILE A 133 -19.85 -3.98 14.44
CA ILE A 133 -20.27 -4.88 15.52
C ILE A 133 -21.78 -5.15 15.39
N ASN A 134 -22.30 -6.09 16.19
CA ASN A 134 -23.73 -6.35 16.26
C ASN A 134 -24.51 -5.03 16.46
N TYR A 135 -25.54 -4.82 15.61
CA TYR A 135 -26.37 -3.62 15.57
C TYR A 135 -25.70 -2.33 15.07
N VAL A 136 -24.43 -2.42 14.62
CA VAL A 136 -23.64 -1.31 14.05
C VAL A 136 -22.94 -1.80 12.78
N GLU A 137 -23.71 -2.40 11.88
CA GLU A 137 -23.20 -3.09 10.67
C GLU A 137 -22.52 -2.14 9.67
N ALA A 138 -22.90 -0.86 9.69
CA ALA A 138 -22.26 0.18 8.89
C ALA A 138 -21.05 0.82 9.59
N GLY A 139 -20.64 0.34 10.76
CA GLY A 139 -19.63 1.01 11.58
C GLY A 139 -20.17 2.23 12.34
N THR A 140 -19.33 2.79 13.20
CA THR A 140 -19.68 3.93 14.07
C THR A 140 -19.70 5.27 13.30
N PRO A 141 -20.36 6.32 13.84
CA PRO A 141 -20.26 7.66 13.25
C PRO A 141 -18.82 8.18 13.13
N ALA A 142 -17.93 7.77 14.03
CA ALA A 142 -16.53 8.14 13.98
C ALA A 142 -15.78 7.43 12.84
N SER A 143 -15.96 6.11 12.69
CA SER A 143 -15.32 5.37 11.58
C SER A 143 -15.88 5.78 10.22
N GLN A 144 -17.16 6.12 10.13
CA GLN A 144 -17.77 6.70 8.92
C GLN A 144 -17.11 8.01 8.49
N ARG A 145 -16.78 8.91 9.43
CA ARG A 145 -16.06 10.16 9.14
C ARG A 145 -14.58 9.97 8.82
N HIS A 146 -13.99 8.82 9.18
CA HIS A 146 -12.56 8.55 9.02
C HIS A 146 -12.37 7.33 8.12
N ILE A 147 -11.91 6.21 8.68
CA ILE A 147 -11.43 5.05 7.93
C ILE A 147 -12.34 4.59 6.80
N ARG A 148 -13.67 4.62 6.98
CA ARG A 148 -14.61 4.19 5.93
C ARG A 148 -14.69 5.19 4.77
N SER A 149 -14.67 6.49 5.06
CA SER A 149 -14.57 7.52 4.02
C SER A 149 -13.21 7.46 3.33
N TRP A 150 -12.13 7.32 4.09
CA TRP A 150 -10.77 7.23 3.53
C TRP A 150 -10.56 6.00 2.65
N MET A 151 -11.09 4.84 3.03
CA MET A 151 -11.03 3.62 2.22
C MET A 151 -11.92 3.72 0.97
N LYS A 152 -13.05 4.43 1.06
CA LYS A 152 -13.86 4.77 -0.12
C LYS A 152 -13.07 5.66 -1.09
N ASP A 153 -12.39 6.69 -0.58
CA ASP A 153 -11.60 7.61 -1.40
C ASP A 153 -10.39 6.90 -2.04
N LEU A 154 -9.69 6.04 -1.28
CA LEU A 154 -8.64 5.16 -1.79
C LEU A 154 -9.17 4.22 -2.88
N SER A 155 -10.31 3.55 -2.65
CA SER A 155 -10.93 2.67 -3.65
C SER A 155 -11.29 3.42 -4.93
N ALA A 156 -11.87 4.62 -4.82
CA ALA A 156 -12.18 5.45 -5.97
C ALA A 156 -10.92 5.88 -6.73
N TYR A 157 -9.84 6.21 -6.01
CA TYR A 157 -8.56 6.56 -6.59
C TYR A 157 -7.95 5.38 -7.35
N VAL A 158 -7.84 4.21 -6.71
CA VAL A 158 -7.22 3.01 -7.30
C VAL A 158 -7.99 2.54 -8.54
N HIS A 159 -9.33 2.55 -8.50
CA HIS A 159 -10.15 2.21 -9.67
C HIS A 159 -10.08 3.23 -10.82
N SER A 160 -9.43 4.38 -10.61
CA SER A 160 -9.17 5.34 -11.69
C SER A 160 -7.84 5.10 -12.41
N ILE A 161 -7.06 4.10 -11.99
CA ILE A 161 -5.80 3.68 -12.60
C ILE A 161 -6.10 2.47 -13.50
N ASN A 162 -5.46 2.39 -14.66
CA ASN A 162 -5.48 1.16 -15.45
C ASN A 162 -4.56 0.11 -14.81
N LEU A 163 -5.08 -0.61 -13.82
CA LEU A 163 -4.35 -1.61 -13.04
C LEU A 163 -3.82 -2.79 -13.88
N ALA A 164 -4.35 -3.02 -15.09
CA ALA A 164 -3.86 -4.08 -15.97
C ALA A 164 -2.48 -3.74 -16.57
N GLU A 165 -2.17 -2.46 -16.75
CA GLU A 165 -0.91 -1.98 -17.33
C GLU A 165 0.03 -1.37 -16.28
N ALA A 166 -0.53 -0.95 -15.16
CA ALA A 166 0.21 -0.33 -14.08
C ALA A 166 1.11 -1.34 -13.35
N ARG A 167 2.27 -0.87 -12.91
CA ARG A 167 3.23 -1.65 -12.12
C ARG A 167 3.96 -0.73 -11.13
N PRO A 168 4.51 -1.28 -10.04
CA PRO A 168 5.40 -0.52 -9.17
C PRO A 168 6.62 -0.02 -9.93
N LEU A 169 7.01 1.23 -9.66
CA LEU A 169 8.12 1.94 -10.29
C LEU A 169 9.06 2.50 -9.20
N PRO A 170 9.78 1.64 -8.46
CA PRO A 170 10.55 2.05 -7.28
C PRO A 170 11.66 3.06 -7.59
N ASP A 171 12.14 3.09 -8.84
CA ASP A 171 13.26 3.94 -9.26
C ASP A 171 12.83 5.33 -9.77
N VAL A 172 11.52 5.65 -9.79
CA VAL A 172 11.03 6.96 -10.24
C VAL A 172 11.36 8.06 -9.24
N VAL A 173 11.33 7.77 -7.95
CA VAL A 173 11.70 8.73 -6.91
C VAL A 173 13.17 8.49 -6.55
N LEU A 174 14.00 9.49 -6.81
CA LEU A 174 15.44 9.45 -6.54
C LEU A 174 15.78 9.91 -5.12
N GLU A 175 15.04 10.90 -4.61
CA GLU A 175 15.22 11.43 -3.26
C GLU A 175 13.86 11.75 -2.65
N GLU A 176 13.63 11.21 -1.45
CA GLU A 176 12.40 11.39 -0.66
C GLU A 176 12.58 12.55 0.34
N PRO A 177 11.54 13.36 0.61
CA PRO A 177 11.55 14.30 1.72
C PRO A 177 11.94 13.64 3.03
N LYS A 178 12.58 14.41 3.92
CA LYS A 178 12.95 13.91 5.24
C LYS A 178 11.72 13.38 5.99
N HIS A 179 11.90 12.26 6.71
CA HIS A 179 10.84 11.61 7.48
C HIS A 179 9.66 11.10 6.64
N THR A 180 9.86 10.90 5.34
CA THR A 180 8.83 10.33 4.48
C THR A 180 9.29 9.05 3.83
N VAL A 181 8.31 8.23 3.46
CA VAL A 181 8.48 7.08 2.57
C VAL A 181 7.66 7.31 1.32
N THR A 182 8.20 6.92 0.17
CA THR A 182 7.49 6.98 -1.10
C THR A 182 7.22 5.61 -1.68
N CYS A 183 6.10 5.49 -2.39
CA CYS A 183 5.70 4.33 -3.19
C CYS A 183 5.16 4.83 -4.52
N THR A 184 5.58 4.24 -5.63
CA THR A 184 5.15 4.68 -6.97
C THR A 184 4.50 3.53 -7.72
N LEU A 185 3.28 3.75 -8.19
CA LEU A 185 2.56 2.86 -9.10
C LEU A 185 2.24 3.61 -10.38
N GLY A 186 2.54 3.04 -11.54
CA GLY A 186 2.29 3.73 -12.80
C GLY A 186 2.47 2.90 -14.05
N ILE A 187 2.18 3.54 -15.17
CA ILE A 187 2.40 3.06 -16.53
C ILE A 187 3.56 3.90 -17.10
N PRO A 188 4.76 3.33 -17.24
CA PRO A 188 5.93 4.05 -17.71
C PRO A 188 5.67 4.79 -19.03
N GLY A 189 5.99 6.07 -19.02
CA GLY A 189 5.78 6.98 -20.14
C GLY A 189 4.36 7.55 -20.25
N GLU A 190 3.41 7.19 -19.38
CA GLU A 190 2.01 7.61 -19.49
C GLU A 190 1.44 8.18 -18.18
N GLU A 191 1.55 7.43 -17.08
CA GLU A 191 0.93 7.78 -15.80
C GLU A 191 1.79 7.35 -14.63
N TYR A 192 1.95 8.24 -13.65
CA TYR A 192 2.69 7.99 -12.41
C TYR A 192 1.85 8.44 -11.22
N ASN A 193 1.70 7.56 -10.23
CA ASN A 193 1.04 7.85 -8.96
C ASN A 193 2.08 7.67 -7.86
N ILE A 194 2.56 8.77 -7.30
CA ILE A 194 3.58 8.77 -6.25
C ILE A 194 2.88 9.07 -4.93
N TYR A 195 2.79 8.08 -4.06
CA TYR A 195 2.33 8.27 -2.69
C TYR A 195 3.50 8.65 -1.79
N VAL A 196 3.35 9.72 -1.03
CA VAL A 196 4.32 10.26 -0.08
C VAL A 196 3.67 10.28 1.30
N ALA A 197 4.27 9.58 2.27
CA ALA A 197 3.72 9.51 3.61
C ALA A 197 4.77 9.83 4.65
N ASP A 198 4.38 10.60 5.67
CA ASP A 198 5.14 10.74 6.91
C ASP A 198 5.32 9.35 7.56
N GLU A 199 6.56 8.91 7.67
CA GLU A 199 6.92 7.58 8.18
C GLU A 199 7.22 7.56 9.69
N ARG A 200 7.16 8.73 10.37
CA ARG A 200 7.39 8.82 11.81
C ARG A 200 6.40 7.94 12.58
N GLU A 201 6.94 7.15 13.50
CA GLU A 201 6.14 6.39 14.47
C GLU A 201 5.44 7.35 15.43
N LEU A 202 4.35 6.90 16.08
CA LEU A 202 3.60 7.75 17.03
C LEU A 202 4.45 8.28 18.20
N THR A 203 5.53 7.57 18.54
CA THR A 203 6.45 7.94 19.60
C THR A 203 7.56 8.89 19.16
N ASP A 204 7.71 9.13 17.86
CA ASP A 204 8.77 9.97 17.32
C ASP A 204 8.45 11.46 17.52
N GLU A 205 9.51 12.25 17.64
CA GLU A 205 9.37 13.70 17.75
C GLU A 205 8.75 14.28 16.47
N GLY A 206 7.72 15.11 16.66
CA GLY A 206 7.00 15.75 15.57
C GLY A 206 6.07 14.82 14.79
N ALA A 207 5.84 13.58 15.22
CA ALA A 207 4.85 12.70 14.60
C ALA A 207 3.49 13.39 14.45
N GLY A 208 2.92 13.35 13.25
CA GLY A 208 1.66 14.03 12.93
C GLY A 208 1.76 15.54 12.76
N SER A 209 2.94 16.15 12.93
CA SER A 209 3.16 17.54 12.53
C SER A 209 3.29 17.65 11.00
N PRO A 210 2.90 18.78 10.38
CA PRO A 210 3.01 18.96 8.94
C PRO A 210 4.43 18.73 8.41
N ILE A 211 4.52 18.14 7.23
CA ILE A 211 5.72 18.14 6.39
C ILE A 211 5.66 19.41 5.55
N VAL A 212 6.66 20.29 5.69
CA VAL A 212 6.58 21.68 5.19
C VAL A 212 7.61 21.92 4.09
N SER A 213 7.14 22.38 2.94
CA SER A 213 7.97 22.93 1.85
C SER A 213 9.12 22.01 1.39
N GLU A 214 8.86 20.72 1.30
CA GLU A 214 9.83 19.73 0.87
C GLU A 214 9.86 19.54 -0.65
N GLU A 215 10.99 19.07 -1.16
CA GLU A 215 11.22 18.78 -2.57
C GLU A 215 11.29 17.27 -2.77
N LEU A 216 10.69 16.78 -3.86
CA LEU A 216 10.79 15.40 -4.31
C LEU A 216 11.63 15.38 -5.59
N LEU A 217 12.73 14.63 -5.58
CA LEU A 217 13.55 14.44 -6.78
C LEU A 217 13.05 13.22 -7.54
N VAL A 218 12.68 13.40 -8.80
CA VAL A 218 12.10 12.33 -9.63
C VAL A 218 12.75 12.25 -11.02
N ASP A 219 12.74 11.04 -11.56
CA ASP A 219 13.07 10.76 -12.96
C ASP A 219 11.81 10.49 -13.76
N LEU A 220 11.49 11.42 -14.68
CA LEU A 220 10.43 11.24 -15.67
C LEU A 220 11.03 11.29 -17.08
N PRO A 221 10.52 10.50 -18.04
CA PRO A 221 10.90 10.65 -19.44
C PRO A 221 10.61 12.06 -19.95
N ASP A 222 11.41 12.53 -20.91
CA ASP A 222 11.17 13.82 -21.56
C ASP A 222 9.74 13.93 -22.10
N GLY A 223 9.10 15.07 -21.85
CA GLY A 223 7.72 15.33 -22.28
C GLY A 223 7.03 16.43 -21.48
N CYS A 224 5.81 16.77 -21.87
CA CYS A 224 4.91 17.61 -21.08
C CYS A 224 4.00 16.70 -20.24
N TYR A 225 3.86 17.03 -18.96
CA TYR A 225 3.00 16.30 -18.05
C TYR A 225 2.07 17.25 -17.31
N ARG A 226 0.91 16.73 -16.95
CA ARG A 226 -0.04 17.35 -16.04
C ARG A 226 0.09 16.70 -14.67
N ILE A 227 0.40 17.51 -13.67
CA ILE A 227 0.54 17.10 -12.26
C ILE A 227 -0.62 17.64 -11.42
N ARG A 228 -1.13 16.80 -10.50
CA ARG A 228 -2.10 17.17 -9.45
C ARG A 228 -1.74 16.43 -8.17
N CYS A 229 -1.98 17.06 -7.03
CA CYS A 229 -1.94 16.38 -5.74
C CYS A 229 -3.35 15.90 -5.37
N PHE A 230 -3.44 14.79 -4.67
CA PHE A 230 -4.64 14.22 -4.09
C PHE A 230 -4.40 14.07 -2.59
N ASP A 231 -5.34 14.53 -1.79
CA ASP A 231 -5.30 14.40 -0.33
C ASP A 231 -6.05 13.13 0.11
N PRO A 232 -5.35 12.10 0.61
CA PRO A 232 -5.96 10.85 1.08
C PRO A 232 -6.98 11.02 2.22
N ALA A 233 -6.91 12.11 2.99
CA ALA A 233 -7.79 12.36 4.12
C ALA A 233 -9.13 12.99 3.71
N THR A 234 -9.14 13.73 2.59
CA THR A 234 -10.32 14.48 2.12
C THR A 234 -10.91 13.99 0.81
N GLY A 235 -10.15 13.19 0.04
CA GLY A 235 -10.56 12.71 -1.27
C GLY A 235 -10.52 13.77 -2.37
N LEU A 236 -9.86 14.91 -2.13
CA LEU A 236 -9.85 16.06 -3.03
C LEU A 236 -8.55 16.16 -3.83
N TYR A 237 -8.67 16.62 -5.08
CA TYR A 237 -7.53 16.98 -5.91
C TYR A 237 -7.22 18.49 -5.82
N SER A 238 -5.93 18.82 -5.86
CA SER A 238 -5.47 20.18 -6.16
C SER A 238 -5.78 20.57 -7.61
N PRO A 239 -5.75 21.87 -7.94
CA PRO A 239 -5.66 22.32 -9.33
C PRO A 239 -4.47 21.66 -10.05
N ALA A 240 -4.63 21.46 -11.36
CA ALA A 240 -3.58 20.89 -12.20
C ALA A 240 -2.53 21.93 -12.60
N MET A 241 -1.28 21.49 -12.65
CA MET A 241 -0.17 22.27 -13.19
C MET A 241 0.48 21.51 -14.34
N ARG A 242 1.12 22.23 -15.26
CA ARG A 242 1.96 21.65 -16.30
C ARG A 242 3.41 21.67 -15.85
N ILE A 243 4.11 20.57 -16.10
CA ILE A 243 5.53 20.40 -15.84
C ILE A 243 6.20 19.77 -17.05
N SER A 244 7.49 20.03 -17.22
CA SER A 244 8.33 19.29 -18.15
C SER A 244 8.98 18.14 -17.41
N GLY A 245 8.92 16.93 -17.99
CA GLY A 245 9.70 15.80 -17.52
C GLY A 245 11.19 15.98 -17.82
N GLY A 246 11.98 15.04 -17.36
CA GLY A 246 13.43 15.04 -17.47
C GLY A 246 14.06 14.32 -16.27
N ALA A 247 15.31 13.91 -16.44
CA ALA A 247 16.07 13.28 -15.37
C ALA A 247 16.41 14.29 -14.26
N GLY A 248 16.28 13.85 -13.01
CA GLY A 248 16.58 14.64 -11.81
C GLY A 248 15.69 15.87 -11.65
N MET A 249 14.44 15.80 -12.12
CA MET A 249 13.53 16.94 -11.99
C MET A 249 13.01 17.07 -10.55
N ILE A 250 12.79 18.31 -10.11
CA ILE A 250 12.32 18.61 -8.76
C ILE A 250 10.82 18.92 -8.80
N ILE A 251 10.05 18.22 -7.98
CA ILE A 251 8.65 18.53 -7.70
C ILE A 251 8.57 19.15 -6.31
N ARG A 252 8.06 20.39 -6.24
CA ARG A 252 7.77 21.05 -4.96
C ARG A 252 6.44 20.55 -4.42
N LEU A 253 6.47 20.01 -3.21
CA LEU A 253 5.26 19.52 -2.56
C LEU A 253 4.55 20.67 -1.83
N PRO A 254 3.21 20.72 -1.85
CA PRO A 254 2.49 21.54 -0.89
C PRO A 254 2.73 21.00 0.51
N ASP A 255 2.57 21.85 1.53
CA ASP A 255 2.55 21.39 2.91
C ASP A 255 1.42 20.36 3.09
N PHE A 256 1.72 19.25 3.76
CA PHE A 256 0.74 18.20 4.02
C PHE A 256 0.90 17.62 5.42
N GLN A 257 -0.17 17.06 5.94
CA GLN A 257 -0.17 16.32 7.20
C GLN A 257 -0.43 14.85 6.90
N HIS A 258 0.39 13.97 7.48
CA HIS A 258 0.33 12.52 7.32
C HIS A 258 0.73 12.00 5.94
N ASP A 259 0.06 12.39 4.86
CA ASP A 259 0.27 11.81 3.53
C ASP A 259 -0.30 12.66 2.38
N LEU A 260 0.23 12.43 1.18
CA LEU A 260 -0.12 13.10 -0.07
C LEU A 260 0.08 12.12 -1.23
N THR A 261 -0.78 12.16 -2.24
CA THR A 261 -0.56 11.42 -3.49
C THR A 261 -0.39 12.38 -4.65
N ILE A 262 0.67 12.22 -5.44
CA ILE A 262 0.96 13.00 -6.64
C ILE A 262 0.56 12.17 -7.84
N ARG A 263 -0.36 12.67 -8.66
CA ARG A 263 -0.76 12.06 -9.93
C ARG A 263 -0.20 12.85 -11.09
N ILE A 264 0.57 12.18 -11.94
CA ILE A 264 1.27 12.75 -13.08
C ILE A 264 0.81 12.01 -14.33
N ASN A 265 0.21 12.72 -15.29
CA ASN A 265 -0.22 12.15 -16.56
C ASN A 265 0.51 12.84 -17.71
N LYS A 266 1.03 12.07 -18.67
CA LYS A 266 1.61 12.62 -19.89
C LYS A 266 0.54 13.36 -20.69
N GLU A 267 0.85 14.57 -21.15
CA GLU A 267 -0.01 15.29 -22.07
C GLU A 267 0.27 14.83 -23.52
N PRO A 268 -0.77 14.78 -24.38
CA PRO A 268 -0.56 14.58 -25.81
C PRO A 268 0.36 15.68 -26.36
N LEU A 269 1.22 15.33 -27.31
CA LEU A 269 1.94 16.33 -28.10
C LEU A 269 0.92 17.12 -28.93
N GLU A 270 0.93 18.45 -28.78
CA GLU A 270 0.15 19.37 -29.63
C GLU A 270 0.65 19.35 -31.08
#